data_AF-E4N4V3-F1
#
_entry.id   AF-E4N4V3-F1
#
_cell.length_a   1.000
_cell.length_b   1.000
_cell.length_c   1.000
_cell.angle_alpha   90.00
_cell.angle_beta   90.00
_cell.angle_gamma   90.00
#
_symmetry.space_group_name_H-M   'P 1'
#
loop_
_entity.id
_entity.type
_entity.pdbx_description
1 polymer ?
#
loop_
_entity_poly.entity_id
_entity_poly.type
_entity_poly.pdbx_seq_one_letter_code
_entity_poly.pdbx_strand_id
1 'polypeptide(L)'
;MTVLRAPEWRRRLSLLLAAVALPFLGGGVLAAPPVAAASAVAWPGGSGVATADGSNVFGSDLSGLYQEGGVMWGVQNSGKLWRLVPNGSGGWKPDTANGWASGKSLRFPGGSGTPDDEGVTLTGAGSAGGVYVSSERNASSSSTSRLSVLRYDVSGTGGTLTATREWNLTADLPSTGSNAGLEGVTWVPDAYLTGAGFKDASTGAAYDPSRYAAHTGGVFFVGVEGSGTVYGYVLLEAGGFTKVATVSSGMSGVMEVTWEPQANRLWVVCDDNCSGQLRTFQVNGSGAFALTSIYNRPSGMPNINNEGFTLAGADECVGGSKPVYWADDSNTSGHALRKGSITC
;
A
#
# COMPACT_ATOMS: atom_id res chain seq x y z
N MET A 1 -53.17 22.96 56.88
CA MET A 1 -54.16 21.90 57.16
C MET A 1 -55.19 21.91 56.05
N THR A 2 -55.56 20.70 55.61
CA THR A 2 -56.77 20.36 54.86
C THR A 2 -56.80 20.67 53.35
N VAL A 3 -56.43 19.61 52.63
CA VAL A 3 -56.80 19.17 51.27
C VAL A 3 -58.18 19.64 50.82
N LEU A 4 -58.33 20.06 49.56
CA LEU A 4 -59.54 19.83 48.75
C LEU A 4 -59.23 19.79 47.24
N ARG A 5 -60.05 18.99 46.56
CA ARG A 5 -59.89 18.34 45.24
C ARG A 5 -59.99 19.29 44.04
N ALA A 6 -59.36 18.90 42.93
CA ALA A 6 -59.56 19.48 41.60
C ALA A 6 -60.55 18.65 40.75
N PRO A 7 -61.38 19.29 39.90
CA PRO A 7 -62.03 18.65 38.76
C PRO A 7 -61.64 19.26 37.39
N GLU A 8 -61.57 18.37 36.40
CA GLU A 8 -61.96 18.45 34.98
C GLU A 8 -61.50 19.57 34.00
N TRP A 9 -60.74 19.11 32.99
CA TRP A 9 -60.86 19.32 31.52
C TRP A 9 -61.16 20.72 30.92
N ARG A 10 -60.24 21.22 30.08
CA ARG A 10 -60.42 21.44 28.61
C ARG A 10 -59.26 22.20 27.91
N ARG A 11 -58.87 21.65 26.75
CA ARG A 11 -58.44 22.25 25.46
C ARG A 11 -57.52 23.49 25.41
N ARG A 12 -56.37 23.34 24.75
CA ARG A 12 -55.56 24.36 24.04
C ARG A 12 -54.72 23.64 22.97
N LEU A 13 -54.30 24.15 21.82
CA LEU A 13 -54.62 25.31 20.97
C LEU A 13 -53.75 25.06 19.71
N SER A 14 -54.32 24.92 18.51
CA SER A 14 -53.53 24.78 17.27
C SER A 14 -53.38 26.16 16.61
N LEU A 15 -52.17 26.68 16.51
CA LEU A 15 -51.85 27.86 15.70
C LEU A 15 -51.54 27.44 14.26
N LEU A 16 -52.21 28.08 13.30
CA LEU A 16 -51.83 28.09 11.89
C LEU A 16 -50.68 29.09 11.67
N LEU A 17 -49.65 28.67 10.92
CA LEU A 17 -48.78 29.57 10.17
C LEU A 17 -48.84 29.17 8.69
N ALA A 18 -49.27 30.12 7.87
CA ALA A 18 -49.31 30.00 6.41
C ALA A 18 -47.90 30.22 5.84
N ALA A 19 -47.41 29.27 5.04
CA ALA A 19 -46.19 29.41 4.26
C ALA A 19 -46.54 29.82 2.81
N VAL A 20 -45.98 30.95 2.38
CA VAL A 20 -46.05 31.46 1.00
C VAL A 20 -45.07 30.65 0.15
N ALA A 21 -45.55 30.02 -0.92
CA ALA A 21 -44.71 29.31 -1.89
C ALA A 21 -44.22 30.28 -2.98
N LEU A 22 -42.90 30.44 -3.10
CA LEU A 22 -42.23 31.02 -4.27
C LEU A 22 -41.67 29.86 -5.12
N PRO A 23 -41.82 29.87 -6.45
CA PRO A 23 -41.30 28.80 -7.29
C PRO A 23 -39.79 28.99 -7.49
N PHE A 24 -38.99 28.05 -6.97
CA PHE A 24 -37.60 27.87 -7.36
C PHE A 24 -37.55 27.15 -8.71
N LEU A 25 -37.07 27.83 -9.75
CA LEU A 25 -36.61 27.20 -10.98
C LEU A 25 -35.28 26.50 -10.69
N GLY A 26 -35.34 25.19 -10.44
CA GLY A 26 -34.16 24.35 -10.27
C GLY A 26 -33.43 24.15 -11.59
N GLY A 27 -32.24 24.73 -11.71
CA GLY A 27 -31.25 24.34 -12.71
C GLY A 27 -30.73 22.95 -12.38
N GLY A 28 -31.25 21.93 -13.08
CA GLY A 28 -30.75 20.57 -12.97
C GLY A 28 -29.33 20.50 -13.52
N VAL A 29 -28.35 20.30 -12.64
CA VAL A 29 -27.04 19.81 -13.04
C VAL A 29 -27.27 18.40 -13.57
N LEU A 30 -27.06 18.19 -14.87
CA LEU A 30 -26.98 16.86 -15.46
C LEU A 30 -25.80 16.14 -14.80
N ALA A 31 -26.08 15.36 -13.76
CA ALA A 31 -25.13 14.39 -13.25
C ALA A 31 -24.80 13.42 -14.39
N ALA A 32 -23.51 13.29 -14.70
CA ALA A 32 -23.06 12.26 -15.61
C ALA A 32 -23.57 10.90 -15.08
N PRO A 33 -24.00 9.98 -15.97
CA PRO A 33 -24.41 8.65 -15.54
C PRO A 33 -23.25 8.00 -14.76
N PRO A 34 -23.54 7.22 -13.70
CA PRO A 34 -22.51 6.49 -12.99
C PRO A 34 -21.75 5.63 -14.00
N VAL A 35 -20.44 5.77 -14.05
CA VAL A 35 -19.56 4.84 -14.77
C VAL A 35 -19.90 3.46 -14.25
N ALA A 36 -20.35 2.55 -15.12
CA ALA A 36 -20.62 1.17 -14.73
C ALA A 36 -19.38 0.64 -14.00
N ALA A 37 -19.57 0.17 -12.76
CA ALA A 37 -18.48 -0.39 -11.97
C ALA A 37 -17.83 -1.50 -12.80
N ALA A 38 -16.55 -1.34 -13.15
CA ALA A 38 -15.83 -2.37 -13.86
C ALA A 38 -15.93 -3.68 -13.06
N SER A 39 -16.37 -4.76 -13.69
CA SER A 39 -16.46 -6.07 -13.03
C SER A 39 -15.08 -6.68 -12.89
N ALA A 40 -14.80 -7.34 -11.77
CA ALA A 40 -13.58 -8.12 -11.61
C ALA A 40 -13.49 -9.25 -12.65
N VAL A 41 -12.34 -9.42 -13.26
CA VAL A 41 -12.03 -10.50 -14.20
C VAL A 41 -11.12 -11.55 -13.55
N ALA A 42 -10.90 -12.68 -14.22
CA ALA A 42 -10.01 -13.72 -13.73
C ALA A 42 -8.55 -13.20 -13.63
N TRP A 43 -7.80 -13.76 -12.68
CA TRP A 43 -6.35 -13.54 -12.56
C TRP A 43 -5.63 -13.74 -13.91
N PRO A 44 -4.76 -12.82 -14.36
CA PRO A 44 -4.13 -12.87 -15.69
C PRO A 44 -2.92 -13.82 -15.75
N GLY A 45 -3.00 -14.94 -15.03
CA GLY A 45 -1.95 -15.94 -14.91
C GLY A 45 -2.51 -17.31 -14.54
N GLY A 46 -1.65 -18.22 -14.08
CA GLY A 46 -2.07 -19.55 -13.67
C GLY A 46 -3.00 -19.54 -12.46
N SER A 47 -3.96 -20.47 -12.42
CA SER A 47 -4.86 -20.64 -11.27
C SER A 47 -4.18 -21.27 -10.05
N GLY A 48 -3.11 -22.04 -10.25
CA GLY A 48 -2.40 -22.76 -9.20
C GLY A 48 -1.59 -21.83 -8.31
N VAL A 49 -1.71 -22.04 -7.00
CA VAL A 49 -0.87 -21.41 -5.99
C VAL A 49 -0.22 -22.49 -5.13
N ALA A 50 1.06 -22.32 -4.83
CA ALA A 50 1.82 -23.16 -3.93
C ALA A 50 2.40 -22.35 -2.77
N THR A 51 2.81 -23.02 -1.69
CA THR A 51 3.64 -22.39 -0.67
C THR A 51 5.05 -22.16 -1.22
N ALA A 52 5.72 -21.13 -0.72
CA ALA A 52 6.99 -20.64 -1.26
C ALA A 52 8.06 -20.44 -0.19
N ASP A 53 7.86 -21.02 0.98
CA ASP A 53 8.78 -21.04 2.12
C ASP A 53 8.76 -22.41 2.80
N GLY A 54 9.69 -22.62 3.73
CA GLY A 54 9.63 -23.75 4.65
C GLY A 54 8.52 -23.57 5.69
N SER A 55 8.23 -24.61 6.48
CA SER A 55 7.22 -24.50 7.53
C SER A 55 7.67 -23.58 8.66
N ASN A 56 6.83 -22.62 9.02
CA ASN A 56 6.98 -21.68 10.14
C ASN A 56 8.32 -20.93 10.15
N VAL A 57 8.80 -20.53 8.97
CA VAL A 57 10.07 -19.81 8.83
C VAL A 57 10.01 -18.44 9.51
N PHE A 58 8.90 -17.73 9.37
CA PHE A 58 8.75 -16.34 9.81
C PHE A 58 7.90 -16.19 11.07
N GLY A 59 7.00 -17.14 11.32
CA GLY A 59 5.82 -16.91 12.17
C GLY A 59 4.75 -16.17 11.37
N SER A 60 3.86 -15.45 12.05
CA SER A 60 2.92 -14.50 11.44
C SER A 60 3.58 -13.16 11.13
N ASP A 61 2.79 -12.19 10.68
CA ASP A 61 3.17 -10.78 10.58
C ASP A 61 4.15 -10.51 9.44
N LEU A 62 4.23 -11.39 8.42
CA LEU A 62 4.99 -11.10 7.20
C LEU A 62 4.10 -10.31 6.25
N SER A 63 4.48 -9.07 6.00
CA SER A 63 3.73 -8.11 5.21
C SER A 63 4.46 -7.86 3.87
N GLY A 64 4.70 -6.61 3.49
CA GLY A 64 5.21 -6.21 2.19
C GLY A 64 6.41 -7.00 1.64
N LEU A 65 6.42 -7.17 0.32
CA LEU A 65 7.45 -7.91 -0.43
C LEU A 65 8.02 -7.08 -1.58
N TYR A 66 9.31 -7.23 -1.86
CA TYR A 66 9.93 -6.67 -3.06
C TYR A 66 11.07 -7.54 -3.58
N GLN A 67 11.05 -7.85 -4.87
CA GLN A 67 12.09 -8.66 -5.49
C GLN A 67 13.13 -7.82 -6.23
N GLU A 68 14.41 -8.05 -5.92
CA GLU A 68 15.58 -7.50 -6.61
C GLU A 68 16.44 -8.66 -7.16
N GLY A 69 16.23 -9.02 -8.42
CA GLY A 69 16.91 -10.16 -9.04
C GLY A 69 16.76 -11.43 -8.19
N GLY A 70 17.88 -12.03 -7.78
CA GLY A 70 17.91 -13.23 -6.93
C GLY A 70 17.67 -13.01 -5.44
N VAL A 71 17.21 -11.83 -5.02
CA VAL A 71 16.90 -11.49 -3.62
C VAL A 71 15.44 -11.09 -3.50
N MET A 72 14.77 -11.64 -2.50
CA MET A 72 13.45 -11.18 -2.07
C MET A 72 13.60 -10.46 -0.74
N TRP A 73 13.19 -9.20 -0.70
CA TRP A 73 13.04 -8.42 0.52
C TRP A 73 11.63 -8.65 1.07
N GLY A 74 11.52 -8.80 2.39
CA GLY A 74 10.22 -8.89 3.07
C GLY A 74 10.27 -8.16 4.41
N VAL A 75 9.24 -7.41 4.73
CA VAL A 75 9.11 -6.77 6.04
C VAL A 75 8.16 -7.55 6.93
N GLN A 76 8.39 -7.45 8.24
CA GLN A 76 7.57 -8.07 9.25
C GLN A 76 7.13 -7.00 10.24
N ASN A 77 5.83 -6.90 10.54
CA ASN A 77 5.19 -5.86 11.37
C ASN A 77 5.87 -5.72 12.76
N SER A 78 6.52 -6.78 13.22
CA SER A 78 7.37 -6.79 14.43
C SER A 78 8.64 -5.91 14.39
N GLY A 79 8.85 -5.13 13.33
CA GLY A 79 10.02 -4.27 13.16
C GLY A 79 11.22 -5.01 12.60
N LYS A 80 11.04 -5.83 11.57
CA LYS A 80 12.13 -6.62 10.95
C LYS A 80 12.11 -6.53 9.44
N LEU A 81 13.32 -6.48 8.87
CA LEU A 81 13.57 -6.68 7.46
C LEU A 81 14.24 -8.03 7.24
N TRP A 82 13.73 -8.77 6.27
CA TRP A 82 14.28 -10.03 5.81
C TRP A 82 14.95 -9.85 4.45
N ARG A 83 16.14 -10.44 4.32
CA ARG A 83 16.75 -10.73 3.03
C ARG A 83 16.59 -12.22 2.78
N LEU A 84 15.87 -12.58 1.72
CA LEU A 84 15.62 -13.96 1.36
C LEU A 84 16.36 -14.32 0.07
N VAL A 85 16.77 -15.57 -0.01
CA VAL A 85 17.44 -16.17 -1.16
C VAL A 85 16.68 -17.42 -1.62
N PRO A 86 16.82 -17.83 -2.89
CA PRO A 86 16.19 -19.05 -3.39
C PRO A 86 16.57 -20.26 -2.53
N ASN A 87 15.58 -21.10 -2.25
CA ASN A 87 15.78 -22.33 -1.47
C ASN A 87 16.23 -23.53 -2.33
N GLY A 88 16.26 -23.39 -3.65
CA GLY A 88 16.62 -24.44 -4.62
C GLY A 88 15.45 -25.34 -5.05
N SER A 89 14.28 -25.21 -4.44
CA SER A 89 13.04 -25.93 -4.78
C SER A 89 11.92 -25.00 -5.29
N GLY A 90 12.29 -23.79 -5.71
CA GLY A 90 11.36 -22.81 -6.30
C GLY A 90 10.69 -21.86 -5.31
N GLY A 91 11.07 -21.92 -4.03
CA GLY A 91 10.69 -20.96 -2.99
C GLY A 91 11.88 -20.18 -2.43
N TRP A 92 11.68 -19.57 -1.27
CA TRP A 92 12.59 -18.65 -0.60
C TRP A 92 12.92 -19.12 0.82
N LYS A 93 14.05 -18.67 1.34
CA LYS A 93 14.49 -18.88 2.72
C LYS A 93 15.32 -17.69 3.19
N PRO A 94 15.41 -17.43 4.51
CA PRO A 94 16.31 -16.41 5.03
C PRO A 94 17.74 -16.63 4.55
N ASP A 95 18.38 -15.54 4.13
CA ASP A 95 19.82 -15.54 3.93
C ASP A 95 20.51 -15.80 5.27
N THR A 96 21.45 -16.74 5.30
CA THR A 96 22.20 -17.08 6.52
C THR A 96 23.51 -16.30 6.65
N ALA A 97 23.88 -15.51 5.65
CA ALA A 97 25.06 -14.66 5.68
C ALA A 97 24.79 -13.29 6.33
N ASN A 98 25.87 -12.59 6.71
CA ASN A 98 25.86 -11.16 7.05
C ASN A 98 24.80 -10.71 8.07
N GLY A 99 24.44 -11.59 9.02
CA GLY A 99 23.47 -11.29 10.08
C GLY A 99 22.00 -11.35 9.65
N TRP A 100 21.67 -11.98 8.51
CA TRP A 100 20.30 -12.09 8.00
C TRP A 100 19.53 -13.34 8.46
N ALA A 101 20.18 -14.28 9.16
CA ALA A 101 19.62 -15.59 9.47
C ALA A 101 18.29 -15.54 10.25
N SER A 102 18.02 -14.44 10.95
CA SER A 102 16.78 -14.20 11.70
C SER A 102 16.11 -12.86 11.34
N GLY A 103 16.43 -12.34 10.15
CA GLY A 103 16.13 -10.97 9.77
C GLY A 103 16.98 -9.97 10.55
N LYS A 104 16.92 -8.69 10.16
CA LYS A 104 17.52 -7.59 10.93
C LYS A 104 16.41 -6.76 11.56
N SER A 105 16.57 -6.40 12.83
CA SER A 105 15.66 -5.48 13.50
C SER A 105 15.77 -4.08 12.91
N LEU A 106 14.62 -3.43 12.71
CA LEU A 106 14.53 -2.07 12.22
C LEU A 106 14.32 -1.08 13.38
N ARG A 107 14.89 0.12 13.23
CA ARG A 107 14.80 1.23 14.18
C ARG A 107 14.59 2.54 13.43
N PHE A 108 13.80 3.43 14.02
CA PHE A 108 13.69 4.82 13.55
C PHE A 108 15.04 5.56 13.63
N PRO A 109 15.17 6.73 12.98
CA PRO A 109 16.36 7.56 13.13
C PRO A 109 16.70 7.81 14.60
N GLY A 110 18.00 7.74 14.93
CA GLY A 110 18.49 7.79 16.31
C GLY A 110 18.54 6.44 17.03
N GLY A 111 18.05 5.36 16.43
CA GLY A 111 18.27 3.98 16.90
C GLY A 111 17.27 3.48 17.93
N SER A 112 16.24 4.26 18.27
CA SER A 112 15.20 3.91 19.24
C SER A 112 13.83 3.70 18.58
N GLY A 113 12.94 2.97 19.26
CA GLY A 113 11.60 2.66 18.76
C GLY A 113 11.61 1.55 17.71
N THR A 114 10.49 0.86 17.60
CA THR A 114 10.30 -0.25 16.66
C THR A 114 9.27 0.21 15.64
N PRO A 115 9.64 0.41 14.38
CA PRO A 115 8.68 0.62 13.31
C PRO A 115 7.73 -0.58 13.23
N ASP A 116 6.47 -0.30 12.97
CA ASP A 116 5.51 -1.30 12.52
C ASP A 116 5.59 -1.36 11.00
N ASP A 117 6.40 -2.26 10.46
CA ASP A 117 6.82 -2.24 9.06
C ASP A 117 5.85 -3.02 8.18
N GLU A 118 5.29 -2.37 7.15
CA GLU A 118 4.20 -2.94 6.35
C GLU A 118 4.52 -3.11 4.87
N GLY A 119 5.37 -2.26 4.30
CA GLY A 119 5.69 -2.30 2.87
C GLY A 119 7.19 -2.19 2.67
N VAL A 120 7.70 -2.73 1.57
CA VAL A 120 9.11 -2.59 1.21
C VAL A 120 9.28 -2.33 -0.27
N THR A 121 10.21 -1.45 -0.62
CA THR A 121 10.57 -1.18 -2.01
C THR A 121 12.01 -0.72 -2.17
N LEU A 122 12.48 -0.72 -3.40
CA LEU A 122 13.76 -0.17 -3.82
C LEU A 122 13.55 0.87 -4.91
N THR A 123 14.59 1.67 -5.16
CA THR A 123 14.64 2.61 -6.29
C THR A 123 15.42 2.01 -7.45
N GLY A 124 15.58 2.76 -8.55
CA GLY A 124 16.46 2.36 -9.65
C GLY A 124 17.92 2.10 -9.26
N ALA A 125 18.37 2.57 -8.10
CA ALA A 125 19.70 2.29 -7.56
C ALA A 125 19.79 0.94 -6.81
N GLY A 126 18.69 0.19 -6.72
CA GLY A 126 18.63 -1.07 -6.00
C GLY A 126 18.89 -0.92 -4.50
N SER A 127 19.21 -2.04 -3.84
CA SER A 127 19.50 -2.08 -2.41
C SER A 127 20.78 -1.33 -2.02
N ALA A 128 21.70 -1.12 -2.96
CA ALA A 128 22.85 -0.23 -2.79
C ALA A 128 22.45 1.24 -2.62
N GLY A 129 21.33 1.65 -3.21
CA GLY A 129 20.70 2.95 -2.98
C GLY A 129 19.89 3.01 -1.69
N GLY A 130 19.76 1.91 -0.95
CA GLY A 130 18.98 1.79 0.28
C GLY A 130 17.63 1.11 0.06
N VAL A 131 17.15 0.48 1.12
CA VAL A 131 15.85 -0.20 1.20
C VAL A 131 14.84 0.75 1.86
N TYR A 132 13.68 0.93 1.24
CA TYR A 132 12.63 1.83 1.70
C TYR A 132 11.48 1.02 2.28
N VAL A 133 11.01 1.41 3.46
CA VAL A 133 9.99 0.68 4.20
C VAL A 133 8.89 1.63 4.64
N SER A 134 7.62 1.28 4.40
CA SER A 134 6.48 1.98 5.02
C SER A 134 6.26 1.48 6.43
N SER A 135 5.90 2.40 7.32
CA SER A 135 5.49 2.07 8.66
C SER A 135 4.29 2.91 9.10
N GLU A 136 3.32 2.28 9.76
CA GLU A 136 2.13 2.98 10.22
C GLU A 136 2.27 3.63 11.61
N ARG A 137 3.15 3.12 12.46
CA ARG A 137 3.34 3.58 13.84
C ARG A 137 4.69 3.19 14.44
N ASN A 138 4.94 3.67 15.64
CA ASN A 138 5.96 3.08 16.51
C ASN A 138 5.31 1.99 17.37
N ALA A 139 5.64 0.73 17.15
CA ALA A 139 5.13 -0.40 17.93
C ALA A 139 5.50 -0.34 19.42
N SER A 140 6.54 0.43 19.79
CA SER A 140 6.85 0.71 21.22
C SER A 140 5.88 1.73 21.88
N SER A 141 5.01 2.38 21.10
CA SER A 141 3.99 3.34 21.52
C SER A 141 2.82 3.32 20.53
N SER A 142 2.10 2.20 20.49
CA SER A 142 1.27 1.81 19.34
C SER A 142 -0.07 2.54 19.21
N SER A 143 -0.43 3.41 20.15
CA SER A 143 -1.71 4.14 20.14
C SER A 143 -1.71 5.41 19.26
N THR A 144 -0.60 5.72 18.59
CA THR A 144 -0.44 6.94 17.79
C THR A 144 0.15 6.61 16.43
N SER A 145 -0.50 7.05 15.37
CA SER A 145 0.01 6.89 14.00
C SER A 145 1.30 7.68 13.78
N ARG A 146 2.24 7.06 13.08
CA ARG A 146 3.50 7.63 12.60
C ARG A 146 3.75 7.13 11.18
N LEU A 147 2.89 7.57 10.27
CA LEU A 147 2.85 7.18 8.85
C LEU A 147 4.16 7.58 8.17
N SER A 148 5.12 6.68 8.10
CA SER A 148 6.50 6.97 7.74
C SER A 148 6.95 6.17 6.55
N VAL A 149 7.76 6.78 5.69
CA VAL A 149 8.69 6.04 4.82
C VAL A 149 10.08 6.13 5.44
N LEU A 150 10.74 5.00 5.63
CA LEU A 150 12.04 4.86 6.28
C LEU A 150 13.05 4.31 5.29
N ARG A 151 14.26 4.89 5.22
CA ARG A 151 15.35 4.38 4.37
C ARG A 151 16.44 3.72 5.19
N TYR A 152 16.81 2.50 4.84
CA TYR A 152 17.87 1.73 5.49
C TYR A 152 19.05 1.46 4.55
N ASP A 153 20.27 1.61 5.07
CA ASP A 153 21.47 1.05 4.45
C ASP A 153 21.61 -0.42 4.91
N VAL A 154 21.60 -1.34 3.96
CA VAL A 154 21.63 -2.79 4.19
C VAL A 154 22.99 -3.43 3.92
N SER A 155 24.03 -2.64 3.64
CA SER A 155 25.37 -3.12 3.32
C SER A 155 26.12 -3.71 4.53
N GLY A 156 25.72 -3.34 5.75
CA GLY A 156 26.33 -3.78 6.99
C GLY A 156 25.96 -5.19 7.45
N THR A 157 26.80 -5.78 8.30
CA THR A 157 26.63 -7.15 8.84
C THR A 157 25.91 -7.22 10.18
N GLY A 158 25.61 -6.09 10.83
CA GLY A 158 24.95 -6.04 12.13
C GLY A 158 23.49 -6.53 12.11
N GLY A 159 23.00 -7.10 13.20
CA GLY A 159 21.61 -7.61 13.30
C GLY A 159 20.53 -6.52 13.47
N THR A 160 20.91 -5.25 13.46
CA THR A 160 19.99 -4.11 13.60
C THR A 160 20.34 -3.05 12.58
N LEU A 161 19.32 -2.48 11.95
CA LEU A 161 19.42 -1.37 11.01
C LEU A 161 18.73 -0.16 11.64
N THR A 162 19.40 0.99 11.59
CA THR A 162 18.81 2.28 11.96
C THR A 162 18.49 3.04 10.68
N ALA A 163 17.29 3.59 10.60
CA ALA A 163 16.88 4.35 9.44
C ALA A 163 17.80 5.57 9.27
N THR A 164 18.39 5.67 8.08
CA THR A 164 19.24 6.79 7.66
C THR A 164 18.41 8.05 7.39
N ARG A 165 17.12 7.87 7.08
CA ARG A 165 16.15 8.92 6.83
C ARG A 165 14.74 8.44 7.18
N GLU A 166 13.92 9.39 7.60
CA GLU A 166 12.48 9.25 7.76
C GLU A 166 11.79 10.39 7.03
N TRP A 167 10.71 10.06 6.32
CA TRP A 167 9.72 11.01 5.87
C TRP A 167 8.41 10.68 6.58
N ASN A 168 8.08 11.46 7.60
CA ASN A 168 6.86 11.29 8.39
C ASN A 168 5.71 12.08 7.71
N LEU A 169 4.80 11.34 7.11
CA LEU A 169 3.69 11.83 6.30
C LEU A 169 2.41 12.05 7.13
N THR A 170 2.40 11.72 8.43
CA THR A 170 1.19 11.72 9.27
C THR A 170 0.39 13.02 9.18
N ALA A 171 1.07 14.18 9.20
CA ALA A 171 0.40 15.48 9.20
C ALA A 171 -0.21 15.86 7.83
N ASP A 172 0.25 15.25 6.74
CA ASP A 172 -0.21 15.55 5.38
C ASP A 172 -1.32 14.59 4.90
N LEU A 173 -1.49 13.46 5.59
CA LEU A 173 -2.49 12.44 5.29
C LEU A 173 -3.74 12.60 6.15
N PRO A 174 -4.92 12.16 5.66
CA PRO A 174 -6.11 12.05 6.49
C PRO A 174 -5.85 11.19 7.73
N SER A 175 -6.45 11.58 8.86
CA SER A 175 -6.35 10.80 10.08
C SER A 175 -6.90 9.39 9.87
N THR A 176 -6.15 8.39 10.30
CA THR A 176 -6.53 6.99 10.33
C THR A 176 -6.23 6.39 11.71
N GLY A 177 -6.67 5.17 11.95
CA GLY A 177 -6.28 4.42 13.15
C GLY A 177 -4.76 4.22 13.20
N SER A 178 -4.21 3.93 14.38
CA SER A 178 -2.79 3.61 14.48
C SER A 178 -2.43 2.23 13.93
N ASN A 179 -3.43 1.36 13.71
CA ASN A 179 -3.38 0.05 13.03
C ASN A 179 -4.21 0.06 11.74
N ALA A 180 -4.10 1.14 10.97
CA ALA A 180 -4.87 1.32 9.74
C ALA A 180 -4.12 2.28 8.80
N GLY A 181 -2.79 2.29 8.92
CA GLY A 181 -1.91 3.32 8.40
C GLY A 181 -1.38 3.01 7.01
N LEU A 182 -0.08 3.24 6.82
CA LEU A 182 0.59 2.92 5.57
C LEU A 182 0.84 1.42 5.53
N GLU A 183 0.31 0.75 4.53
CA GLU A 183 0.55 -0.67 4.31
C GLU A 183 1.62 -0.85 3.22
N GLY A 184 1.26 -0.59 1.96
CA GLY A 184 2.22 -0.69 0.86
C GLY A 184 3.11 0.53 0.63
N VAL A 185 4.27 0.31 0.02
CA VAL A 185 5.10 1.36 -0.59
C VAL A 185 5.75 0.86 -1.87
N THR A 186 5.78 1.70 -2.91
CA THR A 186 6.55 1.45 -4.13
C THR A 186 7.18 2.73 -4.68
N TRP A 187 8.12 2.59 -5.60
CA TRP A 187 8.77 3.68 -6.30
C TRP A 187 8.54 3.59 -7.81
N VAL A 188 8.13 4.70 -8.42
CA VAL A 188 7.91 4.82 -9.86
C VAL A 188 8.91 5.81 -10.45
N PRO A 189 9.67 5.44 -11.49
CA PRO A 189 10.75 6.27 -12.03
C PRO A 189 10.22 7.53 -12.72
N ASP A 190 10.97 8.63 -12.59
CA ASP A 190 10.70 9.90 -13.28
C ASP A 190 10.55 9.73 -14.80
N ALA A 191 11.37 8.87 -15.39
CA ALA A 191 11.36 8.59 -16.82
C ALA A 191 9.98 8.05 -17.29
N TYR A 192 9.34 7.19 -16.50
CA TYR A 192 7.98 6.74 -16.81
C TYR A 192 6.98 7.88 -16.61
N LEU A 193 7.02 8.56 -15.46
CA LEU A 193 6.01 9.57 -15.10
C LEU A 193 5.99 10.72 -16.12
N THR A 194 7.17 11.24 -16.47
CA THR A 194 7.31 12.29 -17.50
C THR A 194 6.88 11.79 -18.88
N GLY A 195 7.34 10.60 -19.28
CA GLY A 195 6.99 10.01 -20.58
C GLY A 195 5.51 9.69 -20.74
N ALA A 196 4.83 9.35 -19.65
CA ALA A 196 3.39 9.06 -19.62
C ALA A 196 2.52 10.33 -19.47
N GLY A 197 3.12 11.51 -19.35
CA GLY A 197 2.40 12.77 -19.18
C GLY A 197 1.72 12.90 -17.81
N PHE A 198 2.30 12.30 -16.77
CA PHE A 198 1.83 12.41 -15.40
C PHE A 198 1.74 13.89 -14.99
N LYS A 199 0.67 14.25 -14.29
CA LYS A 199 0.45 15.59 -13.75
C LYS A 199 0.72 15.61 -12.26
N ASP A 200 1.44 16.64 -11.86
CA ASP A 200 1.67 16.95 -10.46
C ASP A 200 0.43 17.64 -9.88
N ALA A 201 -0.29 16.93 -9.01
CA ALA A 201 -1.51 17.44 -8.39
C ALA A 201 -1.28 18.67 -7.50
N SER A 202 -0.07 18.90 -7.00
CA SER A 202 0.25 20.07 -6.17
C SER A 202 0.28 21.37 -6.97
N THR A 203 0.53 21.28 -8.28
CA THR A 203 0.63 22.45 -9.17
C THR A 203 -0.37 22.46 -10.31
N GLY A 204 -1.00 21.32 -10.61
CA GLY A 204 -1.90 21.12 -11.75
C GLY A 204 -1.18 21.04 -13.10
N ALA A 205 0.16 21.15 -13.12
CA ALA A 205 0.99 21.11 -14.31
C ALA A 205 1.50 19.67 -14.60
N ALA A 206 2.14 19.48 -15.75
CA ALA A 206 2.91 18.27 -16.00
C ALA A 206 4.00 18.09 -14.93
N TYR A 207 4.21 16.86 -14.50
CA TYR A 207 5.27 16.52 -13.57
C TYR A 207 6.63 16.81 -14.18
N ASP A 208 7.43 17.61 -13.46
CA ASP A 208 8.78 18.00 -13.84
C ASP A 208 9.71 17.74 -12.65
N PRO A 209 10.53 16.67 -12.71
CA PRO A 209 11.46 16.32 -11.64
C PRO A 209 12.44 17.44 -11.27
N SER A 210 12.78 18.31 -12.23
CA SER A 210 13.78 19.37 -12.03
C SER A 210 13.31 20.48 -11.09
N ARG A 211 12.01 20.54 -10.79
CA ARG A 211 11.42 21.49 -9.84
C ARG A 211 11.63 21.08 -8.38
N TYR A 212 11.96 19.82 -8.15
CA TYR A 212 12.19 19.28 -6.81
C TYR A 212 13.67 19.33 -6.48
N ALA A 213 13.99 19.51 -5.19
CA ALA A 213 15.37 19.35 -4.71
C ALA A 213 15.85 17.90 -4.89
N ALA A 214 17.11 17.63 -4.54
CA ALA A 214 17.70 16.29 -4.67
C ALA A 214 16.78 15.20 -4.08
N HIS A 215 16.49 14.19 -4.88
CA HIS A 215 15.62 13.05 -4.59
C HIS A 215 16.07 11.84 -5.43
N THR A 216 15.39 10.72 -5.31
CA THR A 216 15.82 9.41 -5.84
C THR A 216 15.48 9.15 -7.30
N GLY A 217 15.15 10.19 -8.08
CA GLY A 217 14.80 10.07 -9.50
C GLY A 217 13.43 9.44 -9.78
N GLY A 218 12.48 9.63 -8.87
CA GLY A 218 11.12 9.10 -8.98
C GLY A 218 10.20 9.53 -7.84
N VAL A 219 8.97 9.03 -7.89
CA VAL A 219 7.91 9.29 -6.91
C VAL A 219 7.63 8.00 -6.13
N PHE A 220 7.55 8.12 -4.80
CA PHE A 220 7.09 7.03 -3.95
C PHE A 220 5.58 7.03 -3.85
N PHE A 221 4.94 5.88 -4.05
CA PHE A 221 3.51 5.70 -3.85
C PHE A 221 3.29 4.85 -2.61
N VAL A 222 2.49 5.35 -1.65
CA VAL A 222 2.15 4.67 -0.40
C VAL A 222 0.67 4.34 -0.37
N GLY A 223 0.32 3.11 0.01
CA GLY A 223 -1.06 2.66 0.19
C GLY A 223 -1.51 2.84 1.63
N VAL A 224 -2.75 3.28 1.86
CA VAL A 224 -3.31 3.45 3.21
C VAL A 224 -4.46 2.48 3.43
N GLU A 225 -4.37 1.61 4.44
CA GLU A 225 -5.40 0.63 4.78
C GLU A 225 -6.74 1.33 5.01
N GLY A 226 -6.83 2.19 6.02
CA GLY A 226 -8.11 2.71 6.51
C GLY A 226 -8.89 3.57 5.51
N SER A 227 -8.26 4.00 4.41
CA SER A 227 -8.91 4.81 3.37
C SER A 227 -8.97 4.14 2.00
N GLY A 228 -8.31 3.00 1.82
CA GLY A 228 -8.14 2.37 0.50
C GLY A 228 -7.55 3.30 -0.56
N THR A 229 -6.69 4.24 -0.18
CA THR A 229 -6.17 5.30 -1.07
C THR A 229 -4.67 5.20 -1.19
N VAL A 230 -4.15 5.45 -2.39
CA VAL A 230 -2.72 5.52 -2.68
C VAL A 230 -2.31 6.98 -2.86
N TYR A 231 -1.23 7.39 -2.21
CA TYR A 231 -0.70 8.75 -2.30
C TYR A 231 0.72 8.75 -2.88
N GLY A 232 0.98 9.66 -3.81
CA GLY A 232 2.28 9.81 -4.45
C GLY A 232 3.07 10.97 -3.84
N TYR A 233 4.31 10.74 -3.44
CA TYR A 233 5.20 11.71 -2.84
C TYR A 233 6.57 11.75 -3.52
N VAL A 234 7.05 12.95 -3.83
CA VAL A 234 8.48 13.17 -4.05
C VAL A 234 9.14 13.28 -2.68
N LEU A 235 10.00 12.31 -2.36
CA LEU A 235 10.74 12.27 -1.09
C LEU A 235 12.15 12.85 -1.30
N LEU A 236 12.43 13.99 -0.65
CA LEU A 236 13.69 14.71 -0.82
C LEU A 236 14.78 14.12 0.09
N GLU A 237 16.02 14.07 -0.39
CA GLU A 237 17.18 13.56 0.34
C GLU A 237 17.43 14.27 1.68
N ALA A 238 17.01 15.53 1.79
CA ALA A 238 17.10 16.33 3.02
C ALA A 238 15.98 16.05 4.05
N GLY A 239 15.05 15.13 3.78
CA GLY A 239 13.93 14.76 4.67
C GLY A 239 12.62 15.53 4.43
N GLY A 240 12.60 16.47 3.49
CA GLY A 240 11.36 17.10 3.02
C GLY A 240 10.58 16.21 2.05
N PHE A 241 9.31 16.50 1.82
CA PHE A 241 8.49 15.77 0.85
C PHE A 241 7.45 16.69 0.20
N THR A 242 6.89 16.26 -0.93
CA THR A 242 5.75 16.92 -1.58
C THR A 242 4.78 15.88 -2.12
N LYS A 243 3.50 15.98 -1.74
CA LYS A 243 2.44 15.14 -2.30
C LYS A 243 2.12 15.59 -3.72
N VAL A 244 2.27 14.69 -4.68
CA VAL A 244 2.05 14.94 -6.11
C VAL A 244 0.92 14.11 -6.70
N ALA A 245 0.38 13.13 -5.97
CA ALA A 245 -0.73 12.29 -6.42
C ALA A 245 -1.65 11.88 -5.27
N THR A 246 -2.94 11.73 -5.59
CA THR A 246 -3.92 10.99 -4.79
C THR A 246 -4.70 10.09 -5.74
N VAL A 247 -4.71 8.79 -5.47
CA VAL A 247 -5.32 7.76 -6.33
C VAL A 247 -6.26 6.94 -5.47
N SER A 248 -7.57 7.06 -5.73
CA SER A 248 -8.54 6.17 -5.09
C SER A 248 -8.41 4.77 -5.69
N SER A 249 -8.15 3.77 -4.83
CA SER A 249 -8.12 2.38 -5.32
C SER A 249 -9.53 1.90 -5.65
N GLY A 250 -10.55 2.47 -5.01
CA GLY A 250 -11.94 2.02 -4.99
C GLY A 250 -12.17 0.71 -4.22
N MET A 251 -11.21 0.31 -3.39
CA MET A 251 -11.30 -0.78 -2.41
C MET A 251 -11.51 -0.21 -1.01
N SER A 252 -11.97 -1.04 -0.07
CA SER A 252 -12.11 -0.65 1.34
C SER A 252 -10.77 -0.47 2.05
N GLY A 253 -9.74 -1.17 1.57
CA GLY A 253 -8.37 -1.04 2.04
C GLY A 253 -7.35 -1.31 0.94
N VAL A 254 -6.10 -0.93 1.22
CA VAL A 254 -4.93 -1.21 0.39
C VAL A 254 -3.88 -1.78 1.31
N MET A 255 -3.49 -3.04 1.09
CA MET A 255 -2.45 -3.71 1.85
C MET A 255 -1.09 -3.68 1.13
N GLU A 256 -1.08 -3.65 -0.20
CA GLU A 256 0.16 -3.49 -0.95
C GLU A 256 -0.03 -2.57 -2.15
N VAL A 257 1.04 -1.86 -2.50
CA VAL A 257 1.19 -1.18 -3.78
C VAL A 257 2.55 -1.51 -4.36
N THR A 258 2.60 -2.08 -5.57
CA THR A 258 3.87 -2.43 -6.23
C THR A 258 3.90 -1.96 -7.67
N TRP A 259 5.08 -1.56 -8.15
CA TRP A 259 5.28 -1.10 -9.53
C TRP A 259 5.77 -2.25 -10.39
N GLU A 260 5.16 -2.45 -11.56
CA GLU A 260 5.61 -3.42 -12.56
C GLU A 260 6.22 -2.67 -13.76
N PRO A 261 7.55 -2.53 -13.84
CA PRO A 261 8.20 -1.78 -14.91
C PRO A 261 7.89 -2.33 -16.32
N GLN A 262 7.76 -3.66 -16.46
CA GLN A 262 7.59 -4.31 -17.76
C GLN A 262 6.23 -4.03 -18.39
N ALA A 263 5.21 -3.83 -17.55
CA ALA A 263 3.85 -3.55 -17.98
C ALA A 263 3.46 -2.08 -17.71
N ASN A 264 4.40 -1.25 -17.24
CA ASN A 264 4.20 0.16 -16.94
C ASN A 264 2.93 0.42 -16.11
N ARG A 265 2.69 -0.39 -15.09
CA ARG A 265 1.48 -0.32 -14.25
C ARG A 265 1.79 -0.48 -12.77
N LEU A 266 1.00 0.20 -11.95
CA LEU A 266 0.89 -0.08 -10.52
C LEU A 266 -0.05 -1.25 -10.31
N TRP A 267 0.29 -2.12 -9.39
CA TRP A 267 -0.61 -3.06 -8.74
C TRP A 267 -0.98 -2.52 -7.37
N VAL A 268 -2.26 -2.56 -7.04
CA VAL A 268 -2.80 -2.20 -5.73
C VAL A 268 -3.58 -3.41 -5.23
N VAL A 269 -3.23 -3.92 -4.06
CA VAL A 269 -3.68 -5.20 -3.55
C VAL A 269 -4.47 -4.99 -2.27
N CYS A 270 -5.51 -5.79 -2.09
CA CYS A 270 -6.24 -5.90 -0.84
C CYS A 270 -6.24 -7.37 -0.40
N ASP A 271 -6.40 -7.57 0.89
CA ASP A 271 -6.43 -8.85 1.60
C ASP A 271 -7.79 -9.57 1.44
N ASP A 272 -8.07 -10.51 2.34
CA ASP A 272 -9.32 -11.26 2.41
C ASP A 272 -10.56 -10.41 2.69
N ASN A 273 -10.43 -9.20 3.24
CA ASN A 273 -11.54 -8.25 3.39
C ASN A 273 -12.10 -7.80 2.03
N CYS A 274 -11.27 -7.75 0.99
CA CYS A 274 -11.69 -7.52 -0.39
C CYS A 274 -11.76 -8.80 -1.22
N SER A 275 -11.83 -9.98 -0.59
CA SER A 275 -11.74 -11.26 -1.29
C SER A 275 -10.43 -11.45 -2.09
N GLY A 276 -9.31 -10.89 -1.62
CA GLY A 276 -8.01 -10.95 -2.28
C GLY A 276 -7.98 -10.26 -3.65
N GLN A 277 -8.77 -9.20 -3.84
CA GLN A 277 -8.80 -8.48 -5.11
C GLN A 277 -7.51 -7.70 -5.35
N LEU A 278 -7.09 -7.66 -6.62
CA LEU A 278 -5.98 -6.87 -7.10
C LEU A 278 -6.46 -5.91 -8.17
N ARG A 279 -5.93 -4.70 -8.19
CA ARG A 279 -6.26 -3.68 -9.18
C ARG A 279 -5.00 -3.17 -9.85
N THR A 280 -5.10 -2.86 -11.14
CA THR A 280 -4.00 -2.25 -11.88
C THR A 280 -4.32 -0.83 -12.25
N PHE A 281 -3.30 0.03 -12.25
CA PHE A 281 -3.42 1.44 -12.59
C PHE A 281 -2.29 1.87 -13.53
N GLN A 282 -2.61 2.74 -14.48
CA GLN A 282 -1.64 3.40 -15.37
C GLN A 282 -1.98 4.89 -15.50
N VAL A 283 -0.99 5.72 -15.80
CA VAL A 283 -1.23 7.12 -16.13
C VAL A 283 -2.04 7.20 -17.42
N ASN A 284 -3.21 7.84 -17.36
CA ASN A 284 -4.12 8.00 -18.50
C ASN A 284 -3.88 9.34 -19.23
N GLY A 285 -4.69 9.61 -20.26
CA GLY A 285 -4.61 10.86 -21.03
C GLY A 285 -4.91 12.15 -20.24
N SER A 286 -5.46 12.07 -19.03
CA SER A 286 -5.59 13.24 -18.14
C SER A 286 -4.36 13.50 -17.29
N GLY A 287 -3.36 12.60 -17.31
CA GLY A 287 -2.14 12.66 -16.53
C GLY A 287 -2.27 12.11 -15.11
N ALA A 288 -3.31 11.31 -14.82
CA ALA A 288 -3.52 10.70 -13.51
C ALA A 288 -3.45 9.17 -13.62
N PHE A 289 -2.98 8.50 -12.55
CA PHE A 289 -3.15 7.05 -12.45
C PHE A 289 -4.64 6.71 -12.40
N ALA A 290 -5.10 5.94 -13.38
CA ALA A 290 -6.48 5.50 -13.51
C ALA A 290 -6.54 3.97 -13.54
N LEU A 291 -7.64 3.44 -13.00
CA LEU A 291 -7.91 2.00 -12.98
C LEU A 291 -7.91 1.43 -14.39
N THR A 292 -7.09 0.40 -14.63
CA THR A 292 -7.03 -0.33 -15.90
C THR A 292 -7.73 -1.69 -15.81
N SER A 293 -7.66 -2.38 -14.69
CA SER A 293 -8.34 -3.67 -14.49
C SER A 293 -8.54 -3.98 -13.02
N ILE A 294 -9.61 -4.74 -12.73
CA ILE A 294 -9.87 -5.38 -11.44
C ILE A 294 -9.74 -6.89 -11.65
N TYR A 295 -8.91 -7.53 -10.85
CA TYR A 295 -8.66 -8.96 -10.91
C TYR A 295 -9.13 -9.63 -9.62
N ASN A 296 -9.79 -10.76 -9.76
CA ASN A 296 -9.90 -11.72 -8.67
C ASN A 296 -8.51 -12.33 -8.39
N ARG A 297 -8.25 -12.74 -7.14
CA ARG A 297 -7.12 -13.63 -6.83
C ARG A 297 -7.13 -14.89 -7.73
N PRO A 298 -5.97 -15.56 -7.93
CA PRO A 298 -5.95 -16.86 -8.61
C PRO A 298 -7.03 -17.78 -8.04
N SER A 299 -7.74 -18.53 -8.88
CA SER A 299 -8.88 -19.33 -8.40
C SER A 299 -8.47 -20.46 -7.43
N GLY A 300 -7.21 -20.87 -7.45
CA GLY A 300 -6.62 -21.79 -6.47
C GLY A 300 -6.08 -21.11 -5.21
N MET A 301 -6.11 -19.77 -5.11
CA MET A 301 -5.72 -19.03 -3.91
C MET A 301 -6.87 -19.03 -2.89
N PRO A 302 -6.67 -19.57 -1.67
CA PRO A 302 -7.60 -19.38 -0.56
C PRO A 302 -7.87 -17.89 -0.29
N ASN A 303 -9.01 -17.57 0.35
CA ASN A 303 -9.21 -16.20 0.85
C ASN A 303 -8.48 -16.09 2.20
N ILE A 304 -7.30 -15.47 2.19
CA ILE A 304 -6.39 -15.37 3.35
C ILE A 304 -5.85 -13.94 3.44
N ASN A 305 -5.35 -13.58 4.62
CA ASN A 305 -4.79 -12.26 4.89
C ASN A 305 -3.47 -12.07 4.13
N ASN A 306 -3.55 -11.68 2.85
CA ASN A 306 -2.37 -11.40 2.04
C ASN A 306 -2.06 -9.91 2.10
N GLU A 307 -1.01 -9.54 2.83
CA GLU A 307 -0.64 -8.14 3.05
C GLU A 307 0.56 -7.70 2.17
N GLY A 308 1.39 -8.64 1.71
CA GLY A 308 2.46 -8.36 0.74
C GLY A 308 2.22 -8.92 -0.65
N PHE A 309 2.72 -8.25 -1.68
CA PHE A 309 2.69 -8.74 -3.06
C PHE A 309 3.84 -8.19 -3.92
N THR A 310 4.53 -9.08 -4.64
CA THR A 310 5.52 -8.68 -5.64
C THR A 310 5.48 -9.56 -6.87
N LEU A 311 5.91 -8.99 -8.00
CA LEU A 311 6.12 -9.72 -9.23
C LEU A 311 7.60 -9.97 -9.45
N ALA A 312 7.93 -11.11 -10.05
CA ALA A 312 9.29 -11.37 -10.47
C ALA A 312 9.75 -10.40 -11.57
N GLY A 313 11.07 -10.28 -11.69
CA GLY A 313 11.75 -9.50 -12.71
C GLY A 313 11.48 -10.00 -14.13
N ALA A 314 11.87 -9.20 -15.12
CA ALA A 314 11.69 -9.54 -16.54
C ALA A 314 12.53 -10.76 -16.95
N ASP A 315 13.67 -10.93 -16.30
CA ASP A 315 14.64 -12.01 -16.48
C ASP A 315 14.06 -13.38 -16.09
N GLU A 316 13.00 -13.42 -15.29
CA GLU A 316 12.28 -14.64 -14.94
C GLU A 316 11.08 -14.94 -15.85
N CYS A 317 10.86 -14.14 -16.90
CA CYS A 317 9.85 -14.43 -17.90
C CYS A 317 10.30 -15.59 -18.80
N VAL A 318 9.74 -16.78 -18.58
CA VAL A 318 10.05 -17.98 -19.36
C VAL A 318 8.77 -18.54 -19.98
N GLY A 319 8.76 -18.68 -21.30
CA GLY A 319 7.59 -19.23 -22.01
C GLY A 319 6.32 -18.39 -21.88
N GLY A 320 6.47 -17.07 -21.68
CA GLY A 320 5.35 -16.14 -21.50
C GLY A 320 4.74 -16.13 -20.09
N SER A 321 5.47 -16.63 -19.10
CA SER A 321 5.03 -16.58 -17.71
C SER A 321 6.19 -16.33 -16.75
N LYS A 322 5.91 -15.56 -15.68
CA LYS A 322 6.86 -15.29 -14.60
C LYS A 322 6.20 -15.50 -13.23
N PRO A 323 6.98 -15.77 -12.17
CA PRO A 323 6.45 -15.88 -10.82
C PRO A 323 5.84 -14.57 -10.29
N VAL A 324 4.88 -14.73 -9.40
CA VAL A 324 4.42 -13.69 -8.47
C VAL A 324 4.35 -14.29 -7.08
N TYR A 325 4.50 -13.44 -6.06
CA TYR A 325 4.55 -13.85 -4.67
C TYR A 325 3.61 -13.00 -3.83
N TRP A 326 2.96 -13.64 -2.86
CA TRP A 326 2.20 -12.96 -1.81
C TRP A 326 2.80 -13.30 -0.44
N ALA A 327 2.73 -12.35 0.48
CA ALA A 327 2.96 -12.63 1.89
C ALA A 327 1.62 -12.90 2.56
N ASP A 328 1.51 -14.06 3.20
CA ASP A 328 0.39 -14.51 4.01
C ASP A 328 0.70 -14.16 5.46
N ASP A 329 0.19 -13.01 5.88
CA ASP A 329 0.41 -12.41 7.19
C ASP A 329 0.05 -13.39 8.32
N SER A 330 -1.06 -14.10 8.14
CA SER A 330 -1.58 -15.06 9.13
C SER A 330 -0.77 -16.37 9.20
N ASN A 331 0.26 -16.55 8.36
CA ASN A 331 1.07 -17.76 8.28
C ASN A 331 0.20 -19.02 8.11
N THR A 332 -0.78 -18.95 7.21
CA THR A 332 -1.84 -19.94 7.10
C THR A 332 -1.27 -21.32 6.76
N SER A 333 -1.57 -22.32 7.61
CA SER A 333 -0.98 -23.67 7.54
C SER A 333 0.54 -23.71 7.74
N GLY A 334 1.09 -22.73 8.44
CA GLY A 334 2.52 -22.63 8.76
C GLY A 334 3.37 -22.14 7.58
N HIS A 335 2.80 -21.35 6.68
CA HIS A 335 3.49 -20.76 5.54
C HIS A 335 3.12 -19.29 5.38
N ALA A 336 4.13 -18.42 5.28
CA ALA A 336 3.95 -16.98 5.12
C ALA A 336 4.24 -16.51 3.69
N LEU A 337 4.75 -17.39 2.79
CA LEU A 337 4.93 -17.05 1.39
C LEU A 337 4.09 -17.94 0.48
N ARG A 338 3.37 -17.31 -0.44
CA ARG A 338 2.61 -17.96 -1.52
C ARG A 338 3.23 -17.62 -2.86
N LYS A 339 3.23 -18.59 -3.79
CA LYS A 339 3.72 -18.41 -5.16
C LYS A 339 2.63 -18.76 -6.17
N GLY A 340 2.45 -17.87 -7.14
CA GLY A 340 1.66 -18.11 -8.33
C GLY A 340 2.47 -17.76 -9.57
N SER A 341 1.76 -17.51 -10.67
CA SER A 341 2.34 -17.07 -11.93
C SER A 341 1.47 -16.00 -12.57
N ILE A 342 2.09 -15.14 -13.37
CA ILE A 342 1.41 -14.16 -14.22
C ILE A 342 1.94 -14.27 -15.65
N THR A 343 1.13 -13.83 -16.61
CA THR A 343 1.58 -13.69 -18.00
C THR A 343 2.61 -12.56 -18.12
N CYS A 344 3.63 -12.81 -18.91
CA CYS A 344 4.61 -11.87 -19.43
C CYS A 344 4.95 -12.30 -20.87
#